data_AF-A0A6N8F218-F1
#
_entry.id   AF-A0A6N8F218-F1
#
_cell.length_a   1.000
_cell.length_b   1.000
_cell.length_c   1.000
_cell.angle_alpha   90.00
_cell.angle_beta   90.00
_cell.angle_gamma   90.00
#
_symmetry.space_group_name_H-M   'P 1'
#
loop_
_entity.id
_entity.type
_entity.pdbx_description
1 polymer ?
#
loop_
_entity_poly.entity_id
_entity_poly.type
_entity_poly.pdbx_seq_one_letter_code
_entity_poly.pdbx_strand_id
1 'polypeptide(L)'
;MGRNAKPVSLHLAQGNPNRLTKEEIQQRKESEIKLGKTELDRMKPPSFVKNDTVAYSYWKQLIKEYKEAAKQGIELLTSSDVSLLALYCRTYSEYEKLLKQYQKIETIAIDDDVFEEYFESLQAQAEENEQDINEYGLRAMKYISQLASLEGVLKIETAINKKMDMLIKMQDRLFLNPLAKVKNVPKPKEKEKPASKFSKFGGGRSG
;
A
#
# COMPACT_ATOMS: atom_id res chain seq x y z
N MET A 1 -32.77 5.61 -3.69
CA MET A 1 -32.06 4.37 -3.29
C MET A 1 -31.38 4.64 -1.95
N GLY A 2 -31.67 3.86 -0.91
CA GLY A 2 -31.08 4.04 0.42
C GLY A 2 -29.60 3.66 0.43
N ARG A 3 -28.77 4.41 1.16
CA ARG A 3 -27.35 4.05 1.38
C ARG A 3 -27.29 2.71 2.12
N ASN A 4 -26.39 1.83 1.66
CA ASN A 4 -26.13 0.55 2.32
C ASN A 4 -25.74 0.77 3.79
N ALA A 5 -26.22 -0.13 4.66
CA ALA A 5 -25.87 -0.11 6.07
C ALA A 5 -24.34 -0.30 6.23
N LYS A 6 -23.72 0.56 7.05
CA LYS A 6 -22.32 0.43 7.42
C LYS A 6 -22.14 -0.70 8.45
N PRO A 7 -21.01 -1.44 8.40
CA PRO A 7 -20.59 -2.36 9.45
C PRO A 7 -20.76 -1.79 10.86
N VAL A 8 -21.14 -2.62 11.83
CA VAL A 8 -21.36 -2.15 13.21
C VAL A 8 -20.09 -1.59 13.82
N SER A 9 -18.96 -2.26 13.56
CA SER A 9 -17.63 -1.80 13.98
C SER A 9 -17.33 -0.38 13.48
N LEU A 10 -17.57 -0.12 12.19
CA LEU A 10 -17.33 1.18 11.56
C LEU A 10 -18.35 2.23 12.02
N HIS A 11 -19.59 1.83 12.30
CA HIS A 11 -20.61 2.69 12.89
C HIS A 11 -20.22 3.19 14.28
N LEU A 12 -19.71 2.28 15.13
CA LEU A 12 -19.22 2.60 16.47
C LEU A 12 -17.95 3.47 16.42
N ALA A 13 -17.01 3.15 15.53
CA ALA A 13 -15.78 3.94 15.36
C ALA A 13 -16.06 5.40 14.97
N GLN A 14 -17.12 5.64 14.19
CA GLN A 14 -17.59 6.99 13.82
C GLN A 14 -18.36 7.71 14.94
N GLY A 15 -18.49 7.11 16.12
CA GLY A 15 -19.17 7.71 17.27
C GLY A 15 -20.69 7.48 17.29
N ASN A 16 -21.17 6.38 16.69
CA ASN A 16 -22.60 6.02 16.67
C ASN A 16 -23.49 7.14 16.08
N PRO A 17 -23.26 7.58 14.83
CA PRO A 17 -23.96 8.73 14.25
C PRO A 17 -25.49 8.54 14.16
N ASN A 18 -25.98 7.29 14.15
CA ASN A 18 -27.41 6.99 14.11
C ASN A 18 -28.00 6.71 15.50
N ARG A 19 -27.20 6.88 16.57
CA ARG A 19 -27.62 6.71 17.97
C ARG A 19 -28.31 5.36 18.24
N LEU A 20 -27.77 4.28 17.67
CA LEU A 20 -28.27 2.92 17.90
C LEU A 20 -28.14 2.56 19.39
N THR A 21 -29.14 1.86 19.92
CA THR A 21 -29.14 1.34 21.29
C THR A 21 -28.14 0.19 21.45
N LYS A 22 -27.79 -0.16 22.70
CA LYS A 22 -26.90 -1.31 23.00
C LYS A 22 -27.46 -2.62 22.41
N GLU A 23 -28.79 -2.79 22.46
CA GLU A 23 -29.50 -3.96 21.94
C GLU A 23 -29.50 -4.01 20.41
N GLU A 24 -29.72 -2.88 19.75
CA GLU A 24 -29.65 -2.76 18.27
C GLU A 24 -28.24 -2.99 17.74
N ILE A 25 -27.23 -2.48 18.45
CA ILE A 25 -25.81 -2.73 18.14
C ILE A 25 -25.52 -4.22 18.23
N GLN A 26 -26.02 -4.90 19.26
CA GLN A 26 -25.81 -6.33 19.46
C GLN A 26 -26.51 -7.17 18.40
N GLN A 27 -27.78 -6.90 18.10
CA GLN A 27 -28.53 -7.56 17.02
C GLN A 27 -27.86 -7.36 15.66
N ARG A 28 -27.36 -6.16 15.36
CA ARG A 28 -26.62 -5.92 14.11
C ARG A 28 -25.29 -6.66 14.09
N LYS A 29 -24.59 -6.74 15.22
CA LYS A 29 -23.30 -7.44 15.31
C LYS A 29 -23.46 -8.96 15.11
N GLU A 30 -24.60 -9.50 15.52
CA GLU A 30 -24.96 -10.91 15.33
C GLU A 30 -25.46 -11.22 13.92
N SER A 31 -26.17 -10.27 13.30
CA SER A 31 -26.67 -10.41 11.92
C SER A 31 -25.64 -10.01 10.84
N GLU A 32 -24.54 -9.38 11.22
CA GLU A 32 -23.45 -9.00 10.30
C GLU A 32 -22.70 -10.25 9.83
N ILE A 33 -22.64 -10.44 8.51
CA ILE A 33 -21.93 -11.55 7.87
C ILE A 33 -20.43 -11.38 8.16
N LYS A 34 -19.89 -12.26 9.00
CA LYS A 34 -18.44 -12.36 9.23
C LYS A 34 -17.83 -13.21 8.13
N LEU A 35 -17.10 -12.56 7.23
CA LEU A 35 -16.38 -13.26 6.18
C LEU A 35 -15.02 -13.73 6.69
N GLY A 36 -14.71 -15.00 6.39
CA GLY A 36 -13.43 -15.61 6.68
C GLY A 36 -13.22 -16.08 8.13
N LYS A 37 -12.10 -16.78 8.34
CA LYS A 37 -11.63 -17.23 9.65
C LYS A 37 -10.56 -16.27 10.15
N THR A 38 -10.53 -15.98 11.45
CA THR A 38 -9.52 -15.14 12.10
C THR A 38 -8.27 -15.92 12.53
N GLU A 39 -8.21 -17.22 12.23
CA GLU A 39 -7.09 -18.11 12.53
C GLU A 39 -5.84 -17.78 11.69
N LEU A 40 -5.09 -16.75 12.11
CA LEU A 40 -3.87 -16.28 11.45
C LEU A 40 -2.79 -17.36 11.33
N ASP A 41 -2.73 -18.32 12.25
CA ASP A 41 -1.75 -19.41 12.22
C ASP A 41 -1.95 -20.38 11.06
N ARG A 42 -3.15 -20.43 10.48
CA ARG A 42 -3.46 -21.28 9.34
C ARG A 42 -3.31 -20.55 8.00
N MET A 43 -3.02 -19.25 8.02
CA MET A 43 -2.81 -18.48 6.79
C MET A 43 -1.47 -18.84 6.14
N LYS A 44 -1.55 -19.45 4.96
CA LYS A 44 -0.40 -19.79 4.14
C LYS A 44 -0.29 -18.83 2.97
N PRO A 45 0.92 -18.35 2.63
CA PRO A 45 1.12 -17.54 1.43
C PRO A 45 0.87 -18.38 0.18
N PRO A 46 0.28 -17.79 -0.88
CA PRO A 46 0.24 -18.39 -2.20
C PRO A 46 1.65 -18.67 -2.76
N SER A 47 1.75 -19.59 -3.73
CA SER A 47 3.03 -19.99 -4.35
C SER A 47 3.80 -18.82 -4.95
N PHE A 48 3.11 -17.90 -5.64
CA PHE A 48 3.76 -16.72 -6.26
C PHE A 48 4.37 -15.75 -5.25
N VAL A 49 3.88 -15.74 -4.00
CA VAL A 49 4.49 -14.98 -2.90
C VAL A 49 5.68 -15.77 -2.37
N LYS A 50 5.50 -17.07 -2.10
CA LYS A 50 6.55 -17.94 -1.54
C LYS A 50 7.80 -18.01 -2.44
N ASN A 51 7.61 -17.97 -3.75
CA ASN A 51 8.69 -18.06 -4.74
C ASN A 51 9.40 -16.73 -4.98
N ASP A 52 8.89 -15.62 -4.44
CA ASP A 52 9.50 -14.29 -4.56
C ASP A 52 10.07 -13.89 -3.20
N THR A 53 11.40 -13.83 -3.09
CA THR A 53 12.10 -13.64 -1.81
C THR A 53 11.67 -12.34 -1.10
N VAL A 54 11.51 -11.25 -1.86
CA VAL A 54 11.06 -9.96 -1.32
C VAL A 54 9.60 -10.04 -0.90
N ALA A 55 8.72 -10.58 -1.74
CA ALA A 55 7.31 -10.70 -1.37
C ALA A 55 7.12 -11.59 -0.13
N TYR A 56 7.90 -12.68 -0.03
CA TYR A 56 7.81 -13.61 1.09
C TYR A 56 8.34 -13.02 2.40
N SER A 57 9.38 -12.17 2.36
CA SER A 57 9.87 -11.50 3.57
C SER A 57 8.82 -10.53 4.13
N TYR A 58 8.20 -9.72 3.27
CA TYR A 58 7.10 -8.82 3.65
C TYR A 58 5.90 -9.60 4.19
N TRP A 59 5.52 -10.70 3.54
CA TRP A 59 4.44 -11.56 4.04
C TRP A 59 4.69 -12.01 5.48
N LYS A 60 5.90 -12.51 5.77
CA LYS A 60 6.25 -12.96 7.13
C LYS A 60 6.20 -11.83 8.14
N GLN A 61 6.74 -10.67 7.79
CA GLN A 61 6.73 -9.51 8.68
C GLN A 61 5.30 -9.07 9.01
N LEU A 62 4.46 -8.89 7.99
CA LEU A 62 3.08 -8.42 8.18
C LEU A 62 2.26 -9.42 8.98
N ILE A 63 2.38 -10.73 8.70
CA ILE A 63 1.72 -11.77 9.50
C ILE A 63 2.17 -11.74 10.95
N LYS A 64 3.46 -11.46 11.24
CA LYS A 64 3.95 -11.30 12.62
C LYS A 64 3.25 -10.13 13.31
N GLU A 65 3.20 -8.96 12.66
CA GLU A 65 2.54 -7.76 13.20
C GLU A 65 1.04 -8.00 13.45
N TYR A 66 0.33 -8.65 12.53
CA TYR A 66 -1.09 -8.98 12.72
C TYR A 66 -1.32 -9.98 13.86
N LYS A 67 -0.43 -10.96 14.04
CA LYS A 67 -0.51 -11.88 15.18
C LYS A 67 -0.27 -11.16 16.50
N GLU A 68 0.65 -10.21 16.54
CA GLU A 68 0.88 -9.37 17.73
C GLU A 68 -0.34 -8.50 18.04
N ALA A 69 -0.98 -7.90 17.03
CA ALA A 69 -2.23 -7.17 17.19
C ALA A 69 -3.37 -8.08 17.70
N ALA A 70 -3.49 -9.30 17.17
CA ALA A 70 -4.50 -10.27 17.60
C ALA A 70 -4.32 -10.68 19.07
N LYS A 71 -3.08 -10.80 19.57
CA LYS A 71 -2.82 -11.03 21.01
C LYS A 71 -3.33 -9.90 21.90
N GLN A 72 -3.42 -8.68 21.37
CA GLN A 72 -3.99 -7.51 22.05
C GLN A 72 -5.52 -7.40 21.86
N GLY A 73 -6.16 -8.42 21.27
CA GLY A 73 -7.59 -8.43 20.98
C GLY A 73 -7.99 -7.61 19.75
N ILE A 74 -7.02 -7.22 18.91
CA ILE A 74 -7.26 -6.46 17.69
C ILE A 74 -7.15 -7.41 16.48
N GLU A 75 -8.28 -7.93 16.04
CA GLU A 75 -8.37 -8.77 14.84
C GLU A 75 -8.51 -7.90 13.58
N LEU A 76 -7.39 -7.62 12.90
CA LEU A 76 -7.36 -6.77 11.70
C LEU A 76 -7.48 -7.54 10.39
N LEU A 77 -7.15 -8.83 10.39
CA LEU A 77 -7.02 -9.62 9.16
C LEU A 77 -7.81 -10.93 9.29
N THR A 78 -8.55 -11.25 8.25
CA THR A 78 -9.32 -12.50 8.12
C THR A 78 -8.83 -13.32 6.94
N SER A 79 -9.30 -14.57 6.83
CA SER A 79 -8.92 -15.43 5.70
C SER A 79 -9.38 -14.88 4.34
N SER A 80 -10.36 -13.97 4.27
CA SER A 80 -10.74 -13.31 3.01
C SER A 80 -9.73 -12.25 2.56
N ASP A 81 -8.89 -11.75 3.46
CA ASP A 81 -7.89 -10.71 3.16
C ASP A 81 -6.56 -11.30 2.67
N VAL A 82 -6.40 -12.63 2.74
CA VAL A 82 -5.20 -13.37 2.31
C VAL A 82 -4.80 -13.02 0.88
N SER A 83 -5.77 -12.96 -0.04
CA SER A 83 -5.51 -12.61 -1.43
C SER A 83 -5.01 -11.17 -1.58
N LEU A 84 -5.60 -10.23 -0.83
CA LEU A 84 -5.19 -8.83 -0.86
C LEU A 84 -3.79 -8.65 -0.28
N LEU A 85 -3.49 -9.31 0.85
CA LEU A 85 -2.15 -9.31 1.44
C LEU A 85 -1.11 -9.90 0.48
N ALA A 86 -1.46 -10.97 -0.24
CA ALA A 86 -0.57 -11.60 -1.20
C ALA A 86 -0.27 -10.68 -2.39
N LEU A 87 -1.31 -10.01 -2.91
CA LEU A 87 -1.17 -9.01 -3.97
C LEU A 87 -0.36 -7.81 -3.51
N TYR A 88 -0.53 -7.36 -2.28
CA TYR A 88 0.29 -6.29 -1.69
C TYR A 88 1.77 -6.67 -1.67
N CYS A 89 2.11 -7.83 -1.12
CA CYS A 89 3.49 -8.31 -1.04
C CYS A 89 4.15 -8.44 -2.42
N ARG A 90 3.40 -8.99 -3.39
CA ARG A 90 3.88 -9.11 -4.77
C ARG A 90 4.07 -7.75 -5.45
N THR A 91 3.11 -6.84 -5.27
CA THR A 91 3.18 -5.49 -5.82
C THR A 91 4.35 -4.71 -5.24
N TYR A 92 4.66 -4.92 -3.96
CA TYR A 92 5.81 -4.30 -3.31
C TYR A 92 7.14 -4.81 -3.91
N SER A 93 7.27 -6.12 -4.10
CA SER A 93 8.43 -6.70 -4.79
C SER A 93 8.62 -6.15 -6.21
N GLU A 94 7.53 -5.97 -6.96
CA GLU A 94 7.57 -5.38 -8.30
C GLU A 94 7.94 -3.89 -8.27
N TYR A 95 7.43 -3.14 -7.30
CA TYR A 95 7.80 -1.74 -7.08
C TYR A 95 9.29 -1.60 -6.78
N GLU A 96 9.85 -2.42 -5.89
CA GLU A 96 11.28 -2.41 -5.58
C GLU A 96 12.14 -2.74 -6.81
N LYS A 97 11.70 -3.68 -7.66
CA LYS A 97 12.37 -3.99 -8.94
C LYS A 97 12.37 -2.80 -9.88
N LEU A 98 11.26 -2.08 -9.99
CA LEU A 98 11.16 -0.88 -10.82
C LEU A 98 12.09 0.24 -10.30
N LEU A 99 12.15 0.45 -8.98
CA LEU A 99 13.08 1.42 -8.38
C LEU A 99 14.54 1.07 -8.70
N LYS A 100 14.93 -0.20 -8.58
CA LYS A 100 16.28 -0.66 -8.92
C LYS A 100 16.59 -0.49 -10.41
N GLN A 101 15.61 -0.68 -11.28
CA GLN A 101 15.77 -0.43 -12.73
C GLN A 101 15.92 1.06 -13.03
N TYR A 102 15.11 1.90 -12.38
CA TYR A 102 15.19 3.35 -12.50
C TYR A 102 16.58 3.87 -12.10
N GLN A 103 17.09 3.46 -10.93
CA GLN A 103 18.43 3.85 -10.46
C GLN A 103 19.55 3.44 -11.43
N LYS A 104 19.44 2.24 -12.04
CA LYS A 104 20.41 1.80 -13.04
C LYS A 104 20.39 2.68 -14.29
N ILE A 105 19.21 3.08 -14.75
CA ILE A 105 19.09 3.93 -15.94
C ILE A 105 19.56 5.35 -15.65
N GLU A 106 19.23 5.89 -14.47
CA GLU A 106 19.75 7.18 -14.01
C GLU A 106 21.28 7.19 -13.99
N THR A 107 21.90 6.11 -13.49
CA THR A 107 23.36 5.96 -13.51
C THR A 107 23.93 5.93 -14.94
N ILE A 108 23.28 5.22 -15.87
CA ILE A 108 23.71 5.16 -17.28
C ILE A 108 23.57 6.53 -17.97
N ALA A 109 22.55 7.31 -17.61
CA ALA A 109 22.34 8.65 -18.16
C ALA A 109 23.39 9.69 -17.68
N ILE A 110 24.20 9.36 -16.67
CA ILE A 110 25.20 10.26 -16.06
C ILE A 110 26.60 10.12 -16.71
N ASP A 111 26.89 9.06 -17.47
CA ASP A 111 28.20 8.88 -18.13
C ASP A 111 28.29 9.54 -19.53
N ASP A 112 27.58 10.66 -19.77
CA ASP A 112 27.64 11.36 -21.07
C ASP A 112 29.06 11.88 -21.36
N ASP A 113 29.79 12.30 -20.31
CA ASP A 113 31.17 12.79 -20.39
C ASP A 113 32.14 11.69 -20.85
N VAL A 114 31.94 10.44 -20.41
CA VAL A 114 32.76 9.28 -20.84
C VAL A 114 32.50 8.96 -22.31
N PHE A 115 31.26 9.13 -22.77
CA PHE A 115 30.93 8.96 -24.18
C PHE A 115 31.50 10.09 -25.02
N GLU A 116 31.41 11.35 -24.57
CA GLU A 116 32.05 12.48 -25.27
C GLU A 116 33.56 12.26 -25.38
N GLU A 117 34.26 11.95 -24.29
CA GLU A 117 35.70 11.68 -24.31
C GLU A 117 36.06 10.52 -25.24
N TYR A 118 35.26 9.45 -25.25
CA TYR A 118 35.44 8.32 -26.16
C TYR A 118 35.21 8.73 -27.64
N PHE A 119 34.17 9.49 -27.94
CA PHE A 119 33.88 9.95 -29.30
C PHE A 119 34.89 10.97 -29.80
N GLU A 120 35.33 11.90 -28.95
CA GLU A 120 36.43 12.82 -29.25
C GLU A 120 37.72 12.06 -29.57
N SER A 121 38.03 11.00 -28.82
CA SER A 121 39.19 10.16 -29.09
C SER A 121 39.10 9.39 -30.41
N LEU A 122 37.91 8.88 -30.76
CA LEU A 122 37.66 8.20 -32.03
C LEU A 122 37.73 9.17 -33.22
N GLN A 123 37.22 10.38 -33.05
CA GLN A 123 37.27 11.43 -34.05
C GLN A 123 38.73 11.83 -34.33
N ALA A 124 39.51 12.10 -33.28
CA ALA A 124 40.94 12.42 -33.42
C ALA A 124 41.71 11.30 -34.13
N GLN A 125 41.43 10.03 -33.82
CA GLN A 125 42.09 8.88 -34.44
C GLN A 125 41.76 8.73 -35.93
N ALA A 126 40.52 8.96 -36.33
CA ALA A 126 40.17 8.77 -37.74
C ALA A 126 40.41 10.02 -38.60
N GLU A 127 40.51 11.21 -37.99
CA GLU A 127 41.16 12.38 -38.61
C GLU A 127 42.65 12.10 -38.91
N GLU A 128 43.39 11.50 -37.97
CA GLU A 128 44.80 11.10 -38.18
C GLU A 128 44.98 10.03 -39.26
N ASN A 129 44.00 9.13 -39.44
CA ASN A 129 44.09 8.00 -40.35
C ASN A 129 43.39 8.22 -41.71
N GLU A 130 42.95 9.45 -42.02
CA GLU A 130 42.22 9.82 -43.25
C GLU A 130 41.01 8.90 -43.56
N GLN A 131 40.35 8.36 -42.52
CA GLN A 131 39.18 7.48 -42.70
C GLN A 131 37.89 8.29 -42.68
N ASP A 132 36.99 7.98 -43.62
CA ASP A 132 35.65 8.57 -43.67
C ASP A 132 34.79 8.00 -42.53
N ILE A 133 34.78 8.71 -41.40
CA ILE A 133 33.98 8.34 -40.24
C ILE A 133 32.55 8.69 -40.58
N ASN A 134 31.64 7.72 -40.50
CA ASN A 134 30.20 7.97 -40.53
C ASN A 134 29.78 8.70 -39.23
N GLU A 135 30.24 9.95 -39.05
CA GLU A 135 30.04 10.87 -37.93
C GLU A 135 28.54 11.03 -37.59
N TYR A 136 27.71 10.95 -38.64
CA TYR A 136 26.26 10.94 -38.55
C TYR A 136 25.68 9.70 -37.86
N GLY A 137 26.31 8.52 -38.02
CA GLY A 137 25.85 7.26 -37.42
C GLY A 137 26.08 7.21 -35.90
N LEU A 138 27.21 7.73 -35.43
CA LEU A 138 27.55 7.78 -33.99
C LEU A 138 26.69 8.79 -33.24
N ARG A 139 26.52 10.02 -33.78
CA ARG A 139 25.60 11.02 -33.22
C ARG A 139 24.14 10.54 -33.23
N ALA A 140 23.71 9.87 -34.31
CA ALA A 140 22.37 9.27 -34.35
C ALA A 140 22.21 8.15 -33.32
N MET A 141 23.21 7.28 -33.12
CA MET A 141 23.18 6.26 -32.07
C MET A 141 23.15 6.87 -30.66
N LYS A 142 23.93 7.93 -30.40
CA LYS A 142 23.93 8.66 -29.12
C LYS A 142 22.55 9.27 -28.85
N TYR A 143 21.99 9.97 -29.83
CA TYR A 143 20.66 10.59 -29.72
C TYR A 143 19.54 9.53 -29.59
N ILE A 144 19.60 8.42 -30.34
CA ILE A 144 18.65 7.30 -30.22
C ILE A 144 18.78 6.60 -28.86
N SER A 145 20.00 6.45 -28.33
CA SER A 145 20.25 5.91 -26.98
C SER A 145 19.67 6.81 -25.90
N GLN A 146 19.90 8.13 -26.00
CA GLN A 146 19.34 9.13 -25.08
C GLN A 146 17.81 9.21 -25.17
N LEU A 147 17.23 9.16 -26.38
CA LEU A 147 15.78 9.13 -26.57
C LEU A 147 15.14 7.81 -26.08
N ALA A 148 15.79 6.68 -26.34
CA ALA A 148 15.37 5.38 -25.80
C ALA A 148 15.47 5.35 -24.27
N SER A 149 16.45 6.05 -23.69
CA SER A 149 16.58 6.25 -22.25
C SER A 149 15.45 7.14 -21.72
N LEU A 150 15.21 8.33 -22.27
CA LEU A 150 14.19 9.26 -21.77
C LEU A 150 12.77 8.70 -21.85
N GLU A 151 12.37 8.10 -22.97
CA GLU A 151 11.04 7.48 -23.09
C GLU A 151 10.91 6.24 -22.17
N GLY A 152 11.99 5.47 -22.03
CA GLY A 152 12.08 4.33 -21.11
C GLY A 152 11.97 4.76 -19.64
N VAL A 153 12.68 5.82 -19.25
CA VAL A 153 12.66 6.44 -17.93
C VAL A 153 11.25 6.92 -17.60
N LEU A 154 10.63 7.70 -18.48
CA LEU A 154 9.26 8.21 -18.27
C LEU A 154 8.23 7.07 -18.12
N LYS A 155 8.38 5.99 -18.90
CA LYS A 155 7.52 4.79 -18.77
C LYS A 155 7.74 4.08 -17.42
N ILE A 156 8.99 3.98 -16.97
CA ILE A 156 9.32 3.38 -15.67
C ILE A 156 8.80 4.25 -14.53
N GLU A 157 8.97 5.57 -14.57
CA GLU A 157 8.39 6.50 -13.59
C GLU A 157 6.87 6.38 -13.52
N THR A 158 6.21 6.33 -14.68
CA THR A 158 4.76 6.12 -14.75
C THR A 158 4.35 4.78 -14.11
N ALA A 159 5.11 3.71 -14.36
CA ALA A 159 4.87 2.41 -13.75
C ALA A 159 5.11 2.42 -12.23
N ILE A 160 6.16 3.09 -11.76
CA ILE A 160 6.47 3.30 -10.34
C ILE A 160 5.31 4.02 -9.65
N ASN A 161 4.87 5.15 -10.20
CA ASN A 161 3.77 5.95 -9.64
C ASN A 161 2.47 5.13 -9.57
N LYS A 162 2.14 4.38 -10.63
CA LYS A 162 0.96 3.50 -10.63
C LYS A 162 1.05 2.41 -9.56
N LYS A 163 2.21 1.79 -9.38
CA LYS A 163 2.42 0.76 -8.35
C LYS A 163 2.38 1.38 -6.95
N MET A 164 2.95 2.56 -6.75
CA MET A 164 2.87 3.31 -5.50
C MET A 164 1.42 3.63 -5.12
N ASP A 165 0.62 4.13 -6.06
CA ASP A 165 -0.81 4.39 -5.85
C ASP A 165 -1.58 3.12 -5.45
N MET A 166 -1.30 2.00 -6.13
CA MET A 166 -1.88 0.71 -5.80
C MET A 166 -1.48 0.27 -4.39
N LEU A 167 -0.21 0.43 -4.02
CA LEU A 167 0.29 0.11 -2.69
C LEU A 167 -0.39 0.95 -1.61
N ILE A 168 -0.52 2.26 -1.78
CA ILE A 168 -1.21 3.15 -0.82
C ILE A 168 -2.66 2.70 -0.61
N LYS A 169 -3.39 2.42 -1.70
CA LYS A 169 -4.78 1.93 -1.64
C LYS A 169 -4.90 0.58 -0.94
N MET A 170 -3.94 -0.32 -1.14
CA MET A 170 -3.90 -1.61 -0.45
C MET A 170 -3.50 -1.47 1.03
N GLN A 171 -2.55 -0.58 1.36
CA GLN A 171 -2.13 -0.32 2.75
C GLN A 171 -3.28 0.18 3.61
N ASP A 172 -4.11 1.07 3.09
CA ASP A 172 -5.28 1.57 3.81
C ASP A 172 -6.28 0.44 4.10
N ARG A 173 -6.51 -0.46 3.14
CA ARG A 173 -7.40 -1.62 3.31
C ARG A 173 -6.85 -2.68 4.26
N LEU A 174 -5.52 -2.80 4.30
CA LEU A 174 -4.81 -3.75 5.16
C LEU A 174 -4.46 -3.15 6.54
N PHE A 175 -4.92 -1.93 6.86
CA PHE A 175 -4.64 -1.23 8.12
C PHE A 175 -3.14 -1.04 8.41
N LEU A 176 -2.33 -0.89 7.36
CA LEU A 176 -0.88 -0.66 7.50
C LEU A 176 -0.55 0.81 7.74
N ASN A 177 -1.40 1.72 7.25
CA ASN A 177 -1.27 3.16 7.47
C ASN A 177 -1.72 3.57 8.89
N PRO A 178 -0.95 4.43 9.62
CA PRO A 178 -1.36 5.01 10.89
C PRO A 178 -2.79 5.57 10.94
N LEU A 179 -3.23 6.29 9.89
CA LEU A 179 -4.58 6.86 9.84
C LEU A 179 -5.66 5.77 9.80
N ALA A 180 -5.40 4.69 9.05
CA ALA A 180 -6.28 3.53 9.02
C ALA A 180 -6.31 2.83 10.38
N LYS A 181 -5.18 2.74 11.08
CA LYS A 181 -5.11 2.20 12.46
C LYS A 181 -5.96 3.04 13.43
N VAL A 182 -5.71 4.35 13.52
CA VAL A 182 -6.40 5.27 14.46
C VAL A 182 -7.91 5.29 14.25
N LYS A 183 -8.39 5.27 13.00
CA LYS A 183 -9.83 5.22 12.70
C LYS A 183 -10.51 3.93 13.17
N ASN A 184 -9.76 2.84 13.31
CA ASN A 184 -10.28 1.53 13.67
C ASN A 184 -9.93 1.08 15.10
N VAL A 185 -9.09 1.83 15.82
CA VAL A 185 -8.93 1.63 17.27
C VAL A 185 -10.27 1.93 17.95
N PRO A 186 -10.85 0.99 18.71
CA PRO A 186 -12.05 1.25 19.48
C PRO A 186 -11.79 2.39 20.45
N LYS A 187 -12.58 3.47 20.36
CA LYS A 187 -12.53 4.54 21.35
C LYS A 187 -12.83 3.95 22.73
N PRO A 188 -12.11 4.36 23.80
CA PRO A 188 -12.44 3.93 25.15
C PRO A 188 -13.92 4.22 25.41
N LYS A 189 -14.65 3.25 25.99
CA LYS A 189 -16.03 3.49 26.43
C LYS A 189 -16.01 4.73 27.32
N GLU A 190 -16.73 5.78 26.93
CA GLU A 190 -16.99 6.90 27.84
C GLU A 190 -17.53 6.29 29.13
N LYS A 191 -16.86 6.55 30.26
CA LYS A 191 -17.34 6.12 31.57
C LYS A 191 -18.80 6.54 31.67
N GLU A 192 -19.70 5.60 31.95
CA GLU A 192 -21.11 5.90 32.16
C GLU A 192 -21.16 7.06 33.16
N LYS A 193 -21.62 8.23 32.69
CA LYS A 193 -21.75 9.40 33.55
C LYS A 193 -22.65 8.94 34.71
N PRO A 194 -22.22 9.10 35.97
CA PRO A 194 -23.02 8.66 37.09
C PRO A 194 -24.41 9.26 36.95
N ALA A 195 -25.43 8.42 37.09
CA ALA A 195 -26.82 8.85 36.97
C ALA A 195 -27.02 10.13 37.79
N SER A 196 -27.39 11.22 37.13
CA SER A 196 -27.60 12.51 37.78
C SER A 196 -28.60 12.31 38.92
N LYS A 197 -28.26 12.76 40.14
CA LYS A 197 -29.12 12.65 41.33
C LYS A 197 -30.53 13.23 41.13
N PHE A 198 -30.72 14.04 40.09
CA PHE A 198 -32.00 14.65 39.72
C PHE A 198 -32.92 13.75 38.87
N SER A 199 -32.46 12.59 38.37
CA SER A 199 -33.33 11.68 37.61
C SER A 199 -34.45 11.06 38.45
N LYS A 200 -34.34 11.10 39.79
CA LYS A 200 -35.36 10.62 40.74
C LYS A 200 -36.40 11.68 41.14
N PHE A 201 -36.25 12.94 40.73
CA PHE A 201 -37.14 14.04 41.17
C PHE A 201 -38.08 14.55 40.06
N GLY A 202 -38.06 13.96 38.86
CA GLY A 202 -38.84 14.41 37.70
C GLY A 202 -40.19 13.72 37.49
N GLY A 203 -40.78 13.09 38.51
CA GLY A 203 -42.04 12.38 38.40
C GLY A 203 -42.97 12.71 39.56
N GLY A 204 -43.68 13.83 39.48
CA GLY A 204 -44.71 14.16 40.47
C GLY A 204 -44.97 15.64 40.65
N ARG A 205 -45.63 16.28 39.69
CA ARG A 205 -46.56 17.39 39.97
C ARG A 205 -47.83 17.13 39.18
N SER A 206 -48.73 16.39 39.81
CA SER A 206 -50.18 16.54 39.66
C SER A 206 -50.59 17.91 40.20
N GLY A 207 -51.46 18.60 39.47
CA GLY A 207 -52.05 19.89 39.81
C GLY A 207 -52.59 20.54 38.55
#